data_AF-A0A965Q9F0-F1
#
_entry.id   AF-A0A965Q9F0-F1
#
_cell.length_a   1.000
_cell.length_b   1.000
_cell.length_c   1.000
_cell.angle_alpha   90.00
_cell.angle_beta   90.00
_cell.angle_gamma   90.00
#
_symmetry.space_group_name_H-M   'P 1'
#
loop_
_entity.id
_entity.type
_entity.pdbx_description
1 polymer ?
#
loop_
_entity_poly.entity_id
_entity_poly.type
_entity_poly.pdbx_seq_one_letter_code
_entity_poly.pdbx_strand_id
1 'polypeptide(L)'
;MPPICRPLRIARVTTSAVLAAVLAIALSVTAAQAQKLEGLWYARNNEGSVQSFVANAARISVVSPQVFSMDSTGVIRGSISPLIVEAARKHGVKLVPLVMNPGFDLASLHRVLTVPEARAAATHNLAALCREQHLDGIQFDFENLYVGDRDAFTAFTREASDSVHRAGCTLSAAVVPRTDDDRGPLPYHQWMYD
;
A
#
# COMPACT_ATOMS: atom_id res chain seq x y z
N MET A 1 -54.36 30.22 52.34
CA MET A 1 -53.54 29.15 51.72
C MET A 1 -52.12 29.67 51.54
N PRO A 2 -51.11 29.12 52.24
CA PRO A 2 -49.71 29.53 52.02
C PRO A 2 -49.06 28.69 50.91
N PRO A 3 -48.03 29.21 50.20
CA PRO A 3 -47.34 28.47 49.16
C PRO A 3 -46.29 27.52 49.76
N ILE A 4 -46.24 26.29 49.23
CA ILE A 4 -45.26 25.28 49.63
C ILE A 4 -43.95 25.55 48.88
N CYS A 5 -42.91 25.93 49.62
CA CYS A 5 -41.55 26.10 49.12
C CYS A 5 -40.84 24.73 49.09
N ARG A 6 -40.35 24.28 47.92
CA ARG A 6 -39.51 23.08 47.79
C ARG A 6 -38.03 23.45 47.93
N PRO A 7 -37.23 22.70 48.70
CA PRO A 7 -35.81 23.00 48.85
C PRO A 7 -35.00 22.59 47.61
N LEU A 8 -34.06 23.46 47.24
CA LEU A 8 -33.07 23.24 46.19
C LEU A 8 -31.99 22.25 46.69
N ARG A 9 -31.78 21.14 45.98
CA ARG A 9 -30.67 20.21 46.26
C ARG A 9 -29.41 20.68 45.54
N ILE A 10 -28.40 21.09 46.30
CA ILE A 10 -27.05 21.33 45.78
C ILE A 10 -26.32 19.98 45.76
N ALA A 11 -25.97 19.50 44.57
CA ALA A 11 -25.18 18.29 44.42
C ALA A 11 -23.73 18.54 44.89
N ARG A 12 -23.27 17.77 45.88
CA ARG A 12 -21.86 17.78 46.31
C ARG A 12 -21.05 16.95 45.33
N VAL A 13 -20.20 17.61 44.55
CA VAL A 13 -19.14 16.95 43.77
C VAL A 13 -18.04 16.54 44.75
N THR A 14 -17.81 15.23 44.87
CA THR A 14 -16.82 14.66 45.81
C THR A 14 -15.40 14.72 45.22
N THR A 15 -14.40 14.91 46.08
CA THR A 15 -12.97 15.05 45.75
C THR A 15 -12.41 13.87 44.94
N SER A 16 -12.98 12.67 45.07
CA SER A 16 -12.63 11.49 44.27
C SER A 16 -12.97 11.63 42.78
N ALA A 17 -14.00 12.39 42.43
CA ALA A 17 -14.36 12.63 41.04
C ALA A 17 -13.33 13.55 40.34
N VAL A 18 -12.72 14.48 41.09
CA VAL A 18 -11.67 15.37 40.57
C VAL A 18 -10.36 14.60 40.37
N LEU A 19 -9.98 13.71 41.30
CA LEU A 19 -8.77 12.89 41.17
C LEU A 19 -8.87 11.86 40.03
N ALA A 20 -10.05 11.25 39.84
CA ALA A 20 -10.32 10.36 38.71
C ALA A 20 -10.27 11.09 37.36
N ALA A 21 -10.76 12.33 37.30
CA ALA A 21 -10.69 13.17 36.10
C ALA A 21 -9.24 13.58 35.76
N VAL A 22 -8.41 13.91 36.75
CA VAL A 22 -6.99 14.24 36.54
C VAL A 22 -6.18 13.03 36.07
N LEU A 23 -6.45 11.83 36.62
CA LEU A 23 -5.80 10.59 36.18
C LEU A 23 -6.23 10.20 34.75
N ALA A 24 -7.50 10.43 34.38
CA ALA A 24 -7.99 10.20 33.03
C ALA A 24 -7.36 11.15 31.99
N ILE A 25 -7.11 12.41 32.37
CA ILE A 25 -6.42 13.38 31.49
C ILE A 25 -4.93 13.02 31.35
N ALA A 26 -4.27 12.54 32.41
CA ALA A 26 -2.87 12.11 32.35
C ALA A 26 -2.66 10.84 31.49
N LEU A 27 -3.65 9.95 31.41
CA LEU A 27 -3.65 8.77 30.54
C LEU A 27 -3.99 9.06 29.07
N SER A 28 -4.50 10.27 28.77
CA SER A 28 -4.88 10.68 27.42
C SER A 28 -3.73 11.28 26.61
N VAL A 29 -2.56 11.47 27.23
CA VAL A 29 -1.33 11.80 26.51
C VAL A 29 -0.75 10.49 25.99
N THR A 30 -1.42 9.88 25.01
CA THR A 30 -0.75 8.96 24.10
C THR A 30 0.35 9.77 23.44
N ALA A 31 1.59 9.62 23.92
CA ALA A 31 2.75 10.11 23.23
C ALA A 31 2.61 9.62 21.79
N ALA A 32 2.45 10.56 20.84
CA ALA A 32 2.46 10.24 19.43
C ALA A 32 3.80 9.53 19.17
N GLN A 33 3.78 8.20 19.10
CA GLN A 33 4.96 7.44 18.71
C GLN A 33 5.24 7.85 17.28
N ALA A 34 6.38 8.51 17.08
CA ALA A 34 6.88 8.77 15.74
C ALA A 34 6.91 7.44 14.99
N GLN A 35 6.26 7.38 13.83
CA GLN A 35 6.32 6.20 12.97
C GLN A 35 7.79 5.87 12.72
N LYS A 36 8.16 4.62 12.97
CA LYS A 36 9.52 4.14 12.68
C LYS A 36 9.76 4.35 11.18
N LEU A 37 10.87 5.02 10.85
CA LEU A 37 11.27 5.18 9.46
C LEU A 37 11.51 3.80 8.84
N GLU A 38 10.88 3.55 7.70
CA GLU A 38 11.13 2.34 6.90
C GLU A 38 12.06 2.69 5.73
N GLY A 39 13.12 1.89 5.57
CA GLY A 39 13.99 1.95 4.40
C GLY A 39 13.51 0.98 3.32
N LEU A 40 13.07 1.52 2.18
CA LEU A 40 12.67 0.75 1.00
C LEU A 40 13.85 0.59 0.05
N TRP A 41 14.11 -0.63 -0.42
CA TRP A 41 15.17 -0.94 -1.38
C TRP A 41 14.62 -1.56 -2.66
N TYR A 42 14.75 -0.83 -3.77
CA TYR A 42 14.41 -1.34 -5.10
C TYR A 42 15.55 -2.21 -5.63
N ALA A 43 15.27 -3.50 -5.85
CA ALA A 43 16.25 -4.44 -6.38
C ALA A 43 15.95 -4.74 -7.86
N ARG A 44 16.97 -4.62 -8.72
CA ARG A 44 16.89 -5.09 -10.11
C ARG A 44 17.30 -6.55 -10.20
N ASN A 45 16.79 -7.25 -11.22
CA ASN A 45 17.14 -8.65 -11.46
C ASN A 45 18.51 -8.82 -12.14
N ASN A 46 19.57 -8.41 -11.46
CA ASN A 46 20.95 -8.66 -11.87
C ASN A 46 21.83 -8.91 -10.65
N GLU A 47 22.96 -9.57 -10.88
CA GLU A 47 23.87 -10.02 -9.83
C GLU A 47 24.32 -8.87 -8.91
N GLY A 48 24.75 -7.74 -9.48
CA GLY A 48 25.22 -6.60 -8.70
C GLY A 48 24.16 -6.04 -7.74
N SER A 49 22.91 -5.92 -8.21
CA SER A 49 21.80 -5.46 -7.37
C SER A 49 21.43 -6.48 -6.29
N VAL A 50 21.44 -7.78 -6.61
CA VAL A 50 21.15 -8.85 -5.65
C VAL A 50 22.21 -8.88 -4.55
N GLN A 51 23.49 -8.87 -4.92
CA GLN A 51 24.61 -8.91 -3.96
C GLN A 51 24.64 -7.66 -3.07
N SER A 52 24.33 -6.49 -3.64
CA SER A 52 24.22 -5.25 -2.86
C SER A 52 23.12 -5.33 -1.81
N PHE A 53 21.94 -5.88 -2.15
CA PHE A 53 20.89 -6.12 -1.18
C PHE A 53 21.34 -7.12 -0.10
N VAL A 54 21.89 -8.27 -0.49
CA VAL A 54 22.34 -9.32 0.45
C VAL A 54 23.36 -8.77 1.45
N ALA A 55 24.32 -7.97 0.99
CA ALA A 55 25.34 -7.36 1.85
C ALA A 55 24.80 -6.32 2.83
N ASN A 56 23.61 -5.74 2.56
CA ASN A 56 23.05 -4.61 3.32
C ASN A 56 21.67 -4.90 3.96
N ALA A 57 21.14 -6.12 3.83
CA ALA A 57 19.78 -6.48 4.20
C ALA A 57 19.42 -6.12 5.66
N ALA A 58 20.37 -6.23 6.59
CA ALA A 58 20.17 -5.90 8.00
C ALA A 58 19.80 -4.41 8.27
N ARG A 59 19.97 -3.52 7.29
CA ARG A 59 19.65 -2.09 7.40
C ARG A 59 18.39 -1.69 6.63
N ILE A 60 17.73 -2.65 5.98
CA ILE A 60 16.61 -2.41 5.06
C ILE A 60 15.34 -2.90 5.74
N SER A 61 14.25 -2.15 5.59
CA SER A 61 12.95 -2.52 6.16
C SER A 61 12.11 -3.30 5.17
N VAL A 62 12.15 -2.90 3.90
CA VAL A 62 11.39 -3.51 2.80
C VAL A 62 12.30 -3.64 1.58
N VAL A 63 12.29 -4.81 0.95
CA VAL A 63 12.90 -5.03 -0.35
C VAL A 63 11.82 -5.20 -1.40
N SER A 64 12.02 -4.51 -2.52
CA SER A 64 11.08 -4.45 -3.63
C SER A 64 11.75 -4.83 -4.95
N PRO A 65 11.84 -6.14 -5.25
CA PRO A 65 12.37 -6.61 -6.52
C PRO A 65 11.47 -6.22 -7.70
N GLN A 66 12.06 -5.62 -8.73
CA GLN A 66 11.38 -5.31 -9.99
C GLN A 66 11.45 -6.52 -10.94
N VAL A 67 10.52 -7.47 -10.76
CA VAL A 67 10.63 -8.80 -11.40
C VAL A 67 9.35 -9.36 -12.00
N PHE A 68 8.16 -8.89 -11.62
CA PHE A 68 6.91 -9.43 -12.14
C PHE A 68 6.28 -8.51 -13.18
N SER A 69 5.75 -9.13 -14.24
CA SER A 69 5.01 -8.48 -15.31
C SER A 69 3.65 -9.16 -15.45
N MET A 70 2.58 -8.37 -15.42
CA MET A 70 1.20 -8.81 -15.60
C MET A 70 0.74 -8.46 -17.01
N ASP A 71 0.46 -9.47 -17.84
CA ASP A 71 0.02 -9.24 -19.20
C ASP A 71 -1.45 -8.78 -19.30
N SER A 72 -1.89 -8.47 -20.52
CA SER A 72 -3.23 -7.97 -20.82
C SER A 72 -4.38 -8.94 -20.51
N THR A 73 -4.06 -10.18 -20.15
CA THR A 73 -5.02 -11.21 -19.72
C THR A 73 -5.04 -11.40 -18.20
N GLY A 74 -4.19 -10.67 -17.46
CA GLY A 74 -4.05 -10.79 -16.02
C GLY A 74 -3.09 -11.91 -15.58
N VAL A 75 -2.37 -12.54 -16.51
CA VAL A 75 -1.35 -13.56 -16.16
C VAL A 75 -0.06 -12.86 -15.72
N ILE A 76 0.48 -13.30 -14.59
CA ILE A 76 1.71 -12.73 -14.01
C ILE A 76 2.88 -13.67 -14.27
N ARG A 77 3.97 -13.14 -14.82
CA ARG A 77 5.23 -13.87 -15.05
C ARG A 77 6.39 -13.14 -14.39
N GLY A 78 7.35 -13.91 -13.90
CA GLY A 78 8.54 -13.40 -13.22
C GLY A 78 9.00 -14.34 -12.12
N SER A 79 10.12 -14.01 -11.49
CA SER A 79 10.63 -14.74 -10.34
C SER A 79 11.51 -13.85 -9.48
N ILE A 80 11.52 -14.11 -8.17
CA ILE A 80 12.40 -13.45 -7.22
C ILE A 80 13.66 -14.30 -7.08
N SER A 81 14.84 -13.68 -7.03
CA SER A 81 16.08 -14.38 -6.72
C SER A 81 15.98 -15.08 -5.35
N PRO A 82 16.28 -16.39 -5.24
CA PRO A 82 16.28 -17.08 -3.95
C PRO A 82 17.19 -16.42 -2.91
N LEU A 83 18.29 -15.78 -3.34
CA LEU A 83 19.20 -15.05 -2.46
C LEU A 83 18.52 -13.83 -1.80
N ILE A 84 17.64 -13.13 -2.53
CA ILE A 84 16.84 -12.05 -1.95
C ILE A 84 15.87 -12.62 -0.90
N VAL A 85 15.18 -13.71 -1.23
CA VAL A 85 14.21 -14.35 -0.32
C VAL A 85 14.90 -14.80 0.97
N GLU A 86 16.04 -15.48 0.85
CA GLU A 86 16.81 -15.95 2.01
C GLU A 86 17.31 -14.80 2.88
N ALA A 87 17.94 -13.78 2.28
CA ALA A 87 18.45 -12.63 3.02
C ALA A 87 17.32 -11.84 3.68
N ALA A 88 16.18 -11.66 3.00
CA ALA A 88 15.03 -10.97 3.55
C ALA A 88 14.48 -11.69 4.79
N ARG A 89 14.27 -13.01 4.69
CA ARG A 89 13.81 -13.83 5.83
C ARG A 89 14.80 -13.82 6.98
N LYS A 90 16.10 -14.00 6.70
CA LYS A 90 17.16 -14.00 7.70
C LYS A 90 17.22 -12.71 8.52
N HIS A 91 16.94 -11.58 7.88
CA HIS A 91 17.06 -10.25 8.49
C HIS A 91 15.72 -9.61 8.86
N GLY A 92 14.59 -10.32 8.67
CA GLY A 92 13.26 -9.78 8.95
C GLY A 92 12.86 -8.61 8.04
N VAL A 93 13.40 -8.56 6.82
CA VAL A 93 13.04 -7.57 5.81
C VAL A 93 11.75 -8.01 5.12
N LYS A 94 10.78 -7.09 4.99
CA LYS A 94 9.53 -7.37 4.26
C LYS A 94 9.82 -7.54 2.77
N LEU A 95 9.24 -8.56 2.15
CA LEU A 95 9.37 -8.85 0.72
C LEU A 95 8.12 -8.35 -0.03
N VAL A 96 8.28 -7.23 -0.74
CA VAL A 96 7.19 -6.52 -1.43
C VAL A 96 7.57 -6.27 -2.90
N PRO A 97 7.55 -7.30 -3.77
CA PRO A 97 7.95 -7.17 -5.16
C PRO A 97 7.00 -6.29 -5.98
N LEU A 98 7.53 -5.76 -7.08
CA LEU A 98 6.78 -4.96 -8.03
C LEU A 98 6.06 -5.86 -9.03
N VAL A 99 4.84 -5.48 -9.39
CA VAL A 99 4.09 -6.00 -10.53
C VAL A 99 3.87 -4.85 -11.51
N MET A 100 4.36 -5.02 -12.73
CA MET A 100 4.36 -4.00 -13.80
C MET A 100 3.46 -4.41 -14.96
N ASN A 101 3.02 -3.45 -15.79
CA ASN A 101 2.51 -3.74 -17.13
C ASN A 101 3.69 -3.94 -18.11
N PRO A 102 3.61 -4.88 -19.08
CA PRO A 102 4.76 -5.27 -19.88
C PRO A 102 5.19 -4.12 -20.80
N GLY A 103 6.45 -3.69 -20.68
CA GLY A 103 6.97 -2.57 -21.47
C GLY A 103 6.27 -1.24 -21.21
N PHE A 104 5.52 -1.12 -20.10
CA PHE A 104 4.64 0.02 -19.82
C PHE A 104 3.65 0.28 -20.96
N ASP A 105 3.16 -0.80 -21.58
CA ASP A 105 2.18 -0.73 -22.66
C ASP A 105 0.79 -0.31 -22.14
N LEU A 106 0.27 0.72 -22.79
CA LEU A 106 -0.97 1.41 -22.44
C LEU A 106 -2.19 0.50 -22.70
N ALA A 107 -2.20 -0.17 -23.86
CA ALA A 107 -3.29 -1.04 -24.28
C ALA A 107 -3.40 -2.32 -23.42
N SER A 108 -2.26 -2.85 -22.98
CA SER A 108 -2.20 -4.00 -22.10
C SER A 108 -2.92 -3.74 -20.79
N LEU A 109 -2.60 -2.62 -20.13
CA LEU A 109 -3.23 -2.27 -18.87
C LEU A 109 -4.69 -1.86 -19.07
N HIS A 110 -5.01 -1.08 -20.11
CA HIS A 110 -6.40 -0.74 -20.46
C HIS A 110 -7.29 -1.98 -20.53
N ARG A 111 -6.83 -3.05 -21.18
CA ARG A 111 -7.59 -4.31 -21.28
C ARG A 111 -7.86 -4.93 -19.90
N VAL A 112 -6.87 -4.97 -19.01
CA VAL A 112 -7.06 -5.47 -17.63
C VAL A 112 -8.09 -4.62 -16.89
N LEU A 113 -8.10 -3.31 -17.14
CA LEU A 113 -9.03 -2.38 -16.51
C LEU A 113 -10.46 -2.48 -17.06
N THR A 114 -10.65 -2.77 -18.35
CA THR A 114 -11.98 -2.67 -18.99
C THR A 114 -12.62 -4.02 -19.35
N VAL A 115 -11.87 -5.12 -19.38
CA VAL A 115 -12.40 -6.46 -19.68
C VAL A 115 -12.62 -7.26 -18.40
N PRO A 116 -13.87 -7.63 -18.05
CA PRO A 116 -14.18 -8.30 -16.79
C PRO A 116 -13.39 -9.58 -16.53
N GLU A 117 -13.17 -10.39 -17.55
CA GLU A 117 -12.44 -11.66 -17.43
C GLU A 117 -10.96 -11.43 -17.12
N ALA A 118 -10.33 -10.46 -17.80
CA ALA A 118 -8.92 -10.11 -17.56
C ALA A 118 -8.75 -9.48 -16.16
N ARG A 119 -9.69 -8.62 -15.75
CA ARG A 119 -9.73 -8.03 -14.41
C ARG A 119 -9.82 -9.10 -13.32
N ALA A 120 -10.77 -10.03 -13.46
CA ALA A 120 -10.95 -11.12 -12.53
C ALA A 120 -9.69 -12.01 -12.45
N ALA A 121 -9.12 -12.39 -13.59
CA ALA A 121 -7.88 -13.15 -13.65
C ALA A 121 -6.72 -12.43 -12.96
N ALA A 122 -6.56 -11.12 -13.19
CA ALA A 122 -5.53 -10.30 -12.54
C ALA A 122 -5.68 -10.33 -11.01
N THR A 123 -6.87 -10.03 -10.47
CA THR A 123 -7.10 -10.04 -9.01
C THR A 123 -6.89 -11.40 -8.36
N HIS A 124 -7.23 -12.48 -9.07
CA HIS A 124 -6.99 -13.85 -8.62
C HIS A 124 -5.50 -14.17 -8.59
N ASN A 125 -4.77 -13.84 -9.66
CA ASN A 125 -3.35 -14.16 -9.80
C ASN A 125 -2.47 -13.33 -8.87
N LEU A 126 -2.84 -12.08 -8.58
CA LEU A 126 -2.17 -11.26 -7.55
C LEU A 126 -2.28 -11.92 -6.17
N ALA A 127 -3.46 -12.40 -5.79
CA ALA A 127 -3.66 -13.07 -4.52
C ALA A 127 -2.97 -14.45 -4.47
N ALA A 128 -2.94 -15.18 -5.59
CA ALA A 128 -2.19 -16.43 -5.71
C ALA A 128 -0.69 -16.20 -5.53
N LEU A 129 -0.12 -15.18 -6.19
CA LEU A 129 1.27 -14.80 -6.07
C LEU A 129 1.67 -14.55 -4.60
N CYS A 130 0.83 -13.82 -3.87
CA CYS A 130 1.01 -13.58 -2.44
C CYS A 130 1.10 -14.86 -1.60
N ARG A 131 0.16 -15.80 -1.81
CA ARG A 131 0.13 -17.06 -1.06
C ARG A 131 1.30 -17.98 -1.41
N GLU A 132 1.57 -18.12 -2.70
CA GLU A 132 2.55 -19.08 -3.23
C GLU A 132 3.99 -18.66 -2.95
N GLN A 133 4.26 -17.35 -2.98
CA GLN A 133 5.61 -16.81 -2.75
C GLN A 133 5.81 -16.33 -1.30
N HIS A 134 4.77 -16.41 -0.45
CA HIS A 134 4.77 -15.92 0.92
C HIS A 134 5.25 -14.46 1.03
N LEU A 135 4.63 -13.59 0.23
CA LEU A 135 4.97 -12.17 0.17
C LEU A 135 4.33 -11.40 1.33
N ASP A 136 5.00 -10.35 1.79
CA ASP A 136 4.42 -9.41 2.76
C ASP A 136 3.50 -8.39 2.07
N GLY A 137 3.71 -8.17 0.76
CA GLY A 137 2.86 -7.30 -0.03
C GLY A 137 3.22 -7.31 -1.52
N ILE A 138 2.49 -6.49 -2.27
CA ILE A 138 2.76 -6.20 -3.68
C ILE A 138 2.85 -4.68 -3.84
N GLN A 139 3.74 -4.21 -4.70
CA GLN A 139 3.74 -2.84 -5.17
C GLN A 139 3.34 -2.82 -6.65
N PHE A 140 2.27 -2.08 -6.99
CA PHE A 140 1.97 -1.78 -8.38
C PHE A 140 2.97 -0.77 -8.92
N ASP A 141 3.63 -1.15 -10.00
CA ASP A 141 4.46 -0.27 -10.82
C ASP A 141 3.83 -0.24 -12.21
N PHE A 142 2.55 0.16 -12.20
CA PHE A 142 1.74 0.32 -13.39
C PHE A 142 1.91 1.74 -13.90
N GLU A 143 2.51 1.87 -15.07
CA GLU A 143 2.80 3.16 -15.69
C GLU A 143 2.10 3.28 -17.04
N ASN A 144 2.03 4.51 -17.55
CA ASN A 144 1.46 4.83 -18.85
C ASN A 144 0.01 4.32 -18.97
N LEU A 145 -0.91 4.96 -18.25
CA LEU A 145 -2.34 4.65 -18.25
C LEU A 145 -3.10 5.71 -19.05
N TYR A 146 -4.21 5.33 -19.69
CA TYR A 146 -5.12 6.31 -20.27
C TYR A 146 -5.69 7.13 -19.13
N VAL A 147 -5.67 8.47 -19.23
CA VAL A 147 -6.36 9.32 -18.25
C VAL A 147 -7.85 8.98 -18.16
N GLY A 148 -8.46 8.56 -19.27
CA GLY A 148 -9.85 8.08 -19.30
C GLY A 148 -10.11 6.84 -18.43
N ASP A 149 -9.07 6.05 -18.13
CA ASP A 149 -9.18 4.86 -17.29
C ASP A 149 -9.07 5.17 -15.79
N ARG A 150 -8.95 6.43 -15.36
CA ARG A 150 -8.78 6.83 -13.95
C ARG A 150 -9.73 6.11 -12.99
N ASP A 151 -11.02 6.12 -13.30
CA ASP A 151 -12.05 5.53 -12.43
C ASP A 151 -12.00 4.00 -12.49
N ALA A 152 -11.72 3.43 -13.68
CA ALA A 152 -11.54 2.00 -13.87
C ALA A 152 -10.32 1.49 -13.09
N PHE A 153 -9.20 2.23 -13.10
CA PHE A 153 -7.99 1.95 -12.34
C PHE A 153 -8.23 2.03 -10.84
N THR A 154 -8.97 3.03 -10.38
CA THR A 154 -9.35 3.16 -8.96
C THR A 154 -10.21 1.98 -8.49
N ALA A 155 -11.19 1.57 -9.30
CA ALA A 155 -12.03 0.41 -9.00
C ALA A 155 -11.21 -0.89 -8.98
N PHE A 156 -10.38 -1.12 -9.99
CA PHE A 156 -9.49 -2.28 -10.05
C PHE A 156 -8.53 -2.33 -8.86
N THR A 157 -7.94 -1.19 -8.48
CA THR A 157 -7.02 -1.11 -7.34
C THR A 157 -7.70 -1.48 -6.03
N ARG A 158 -8.96 -1.06 -5.84
CA ARG A 158 -9.77 -1.47 -4.68
C ARG A 158 -10.01 -2.98 -4.67
N GLU A 159 -10.45 -3.55 -5.80
CA GLU A 159 -10.69 -4.99 -5.92
C GLU A 159 -9.41 -5.82 -5.70
N ALA A 160 -8.29 -5.37 -6.27
CA ALA A 160 -6.99 -6.00 -6.09
C ALA A 160 -6.52 -5.91 -4.63
N SER A 161 -6.67 -4.74 -4.00
CA SER A 161 -6.34 -4.53 -2.58
C SER A 161 -7.13 -5.48 -1.69
N ASP A 162 -8.44 -5.56 -1.87
CA ASP A 162 -9.30 -6.49 -1.12
C ASP A 162 -8.89 -7.96 -1.35
N SER A 163 -8.51 -8.32 -2.58
CA SER A 163 -8.07 -9.66 -2.94
C SER A 163 -6.75 -10.04 -2.24
N VAL A 164 -5.74 -9.17 -2.29
CA VAL A 164 -4.43 -9.46 -1.69
C VAL A 164 -4.46 -9.36 -0.16
N HIS A 165 -5.28 -8.48 0.42
CA HIS A 165 -5.50 -8.43 1.87
C HIS A 165 -6.07 -9.75 2.40
N ARG A 166 -7.05 -10.35 1.70
CA ARG A 166 -7.56 -11.69 2.04
C ARG A 166 -6.50 -12.79 1.93
N ALA A 167 -5.46 -12.56 1.14
CA ALA A 167 -4.30 -13.45 1.01
C ALA A 167 -3.16 -13.16 2.01
N GLY A 168 -3.33 -12.18 2.90
CA GLY A 168 -2.32 -11.82 3.92
C GLY A 168 -1.26 -10.82 3.46
N CYS A 169 -1.40 -10.23 2.27
CA CYS A 169 -0.50 -9.24 1.69
C CYS A 169 -1.04 -7.82 1.81
N THR A 170 -0.16 -6.83 1.92
CA THR A 170 -0.50 -5.42 1.65
C THR A 170 -0.44 -5.08 0.16
N LEU A 171 -1.12 -4.02 -0.27
CA LEU A 171 -0.95 -3.42 -1.59
C LEU A 171 -0.45 -1.98 -1.46
N SER A 172 0.56 -1.62 -2.27
CA SER A 172 1.01 -0.24 -2.48
C SER A 172 1.13 0.05 -3.97
N ALA A 173 1.36 1.32 -4.34
CA ALA A 173 1.57 1.70 -5.74
C ALA A 173 2.64 2.78 -5.85
N ALA A 174 3.50 2.66 -6.87
CA ALA A 174 4.28 3.77 -7.39
C ALA A 174 3.35 4.64 -8.22
N VAL A 175 3.38 5.96 -7.98
CA VAL A 175 2.55 6.93 -8.69
C VAL A 175 3.41 8.08 -9.16
N VAL A 176 3.12 8.57 -10.36
CA VAL A 176 3.77 9.76 -10.90
C VAL A 176 3.42 10.95 -10.00
N PRO A 177 4.42 11.72 -9.52
CA PRO A 177 4.15 12.87 -8.68
C PRO A 177 3.38 13.93 -9.47
N ARG A 178 2.27 14.40 -8.90
CA ARG A 178 1.49 15.52 -9.42
C ARG A 178 1.23 16.52 -8.31
N THR A 179 1.30 17.81 -8.66
CA THR A 179 1.06 18.93 -7.74
C THR A 179 -0.37 19.46 -7.81
N ASP A 180 -1.09 19.15 -8.89
CA ASP A 180 -2.47 19.58 -9.17
C ASP A 180 -3.15 18.59 -10.16
N ASP A 181 -4.44 18.82 -10.41
CA ASP A 181 -5.30 18.09 -11.37
C ASP A 181 -5.24 18.65 -12.79
N ASP A 182 -4.47 19.71 -13.02
CA ASP A 182 -4.35 20.29 -14.34
C ASP A 182 -3.47 19.42 -15.23
N ARG A 183 -3.59 19.63 -16.54
CA ARG A 183 -2.73 18.92 -17.49
C ARG A 183 -1.26 19.19 -17.25
N GLY A 184 -0.92 20.34 -16.66
CA GLY A 184 0.43 20.83 -16.49
C GLY A 184 1.01 21.39 -17.81
N PRO A 185 2.04 22.25 -17.75
CA PRO A 185 2.52 22.98 -18.93
C PRO A 185 3.58 22.23 -19.77
N LEU A 186 4.04 21.06 -19.31
CA LEU A 186 5.17 20.36 -19.94
C LEU A 186 4.70 19.39 -21.05
N PRO A 187 5.55 19.00 -22.00
CA PRO A 187 5.20 17.96 -22.98
C PRO A 187 4.86 16.62 -22.33
N TYR A 188 5.56 16.25 -21.25
CA TYR A 188 5.25 15.04 -20.46
C TYR A 188 3.83 15.07 -19.88
N HIS A 189 3.47 16.22 -19.37
CA HIS A 189 2.16 16.56 -18.83
C HIS A 189 1.06 16.42 -19.89
N GLN A 190 1.30 16.90 -21.11
CA GLN A 190 0.36 16.74 -22.23
C GLN A 190 0.23 15.28 -22.69
N TRP A 191 1.36 14.58 -22.83
CA TRP A 191 1.40 13.17 -23.25
C TRP A 191 0.58 12.24 -22.35
N MET A 192 0.50 12.49 -21.04
CA MET A 192 -0.33 11.68 -20.15
C MET A 192 -1.84 11.75 -20.46
N TYR A 193 -2.32 12.82 -21.11
CA TYR A 193 -3.75 13.05 -21.36
C TYR A 193 -4.21 12.66 -22.77
N ASP A 194 -3.27 12.28 -23.64
CA ASP A 194 -3.52 11.80 -25.00
C ASP A 194 -3.60 10.27 -25.03
#